data_AF-A0A9W8MRM0-F1
#
_entry.id   AF-A0A9W8MRM0-F1
#
_cell.length_a   1.000
_cell.length_b   1.000
_cell.length_c   1.000
_cell.angle_alpha   90.00
_cell.angle_beta   90.00
_cell.angle_gamma   90.00
#
_symmetry.space_group_name_H-M   'P 1'
#
loop_
_entity.id
_entity.type
_entity.pdbx_description
1 polymer ?
#
loop_
_entity_poly.entity_id
_entity_poly.type
_entity_poly.pdbx_seq_one_letter_code
_entity_poly.pdbx_strand_id
1 'polypeptide(L)'
;MSTSTALASTSTSIASASTAITARAAYGQTRRKLVLAFDIGTTFSGISYSILDPGNIPEVKGVTRFPANELINGASKIPTIIYYDKEGSVQAVGAEATREGIVELAEDNEWVKAECLNTSPPPPP
;
A
#
# COMPACT_ATOMS: atom_id res chain seq x y z
N MET A 1 8.95 -76.73 24.95
CA MET A 1 9.56 -75.59 24.25
C MET A 1 8.87 -75.45 22.90
N SER A 2 7.84 -74.60 22.81
CA SER A 2 7.29 -74.11 21.54
C SER A 2 6.79 -72.68 21.77
N THR A 3 7.27 -71.79 20.92
CA THR A 3 7.25 -70.34 21.02
C THR A 3 5.89 -69.74 20.66
N SER A 4 5.42 -68.79 21.48
CA SER A 4 4.25 -67.96 21.22
C SER A 4 4.61 -66.83 20.25
N THR A 5 3.82 -66.64 19.19
CA THR A 5 3.99 -65.54 18.22
C THR A 5 3.07 -64.38 18.60
N ALA A 6 3.63 -63.21 18.90
CA ALA A 6 2.87 -61.99 19.12
C ALA A 6 2.86 -61.12 17.84
N LEU A 7 1.67 -60.68 17.41
CA LEU A 7 1.50 -59.67 16.35
C LEU A 7 1.90 -58.30 16.89
N ALA A 8 2.82 -57.62 16.21
CA ALA A 8 3.14 -56.22 16.46
C ALA A 8 2.18 -55.32 15.68
N SER A 9 1.27 -54.64 16.37
CA SER A 9 0.45 -53.56 15.79
C SER A 9 1.33 -52.34 15.55
N THR A 10 1.55 -51.97 14.29
CA THR A 10 2.26 -50.74 13.92
C THR A 10 1.26 -49.59 13.86
N SER A 11 1.22 -48.76 14.91
CA SER A 11 0.50 -47.48 14.88
C SER A 11 1.27 -46.49 14.02
N THR A 12 0.74 -46.20 12.83
CA THR A 12 1.27 -45.11 11.98
C THR A 12 0.75 -43.79 12.52
N SER A 13 1.62 -43.00 13.16
CA SER A 13 1.32 -41.62 13.53
C SER A 13 1.30 -40.77 12.26
N ILE A 14 0.13 -40.29 11.87
CA ILE A 14 -0.02 -39.23 10.87
C ILE A 14 0.53 -37.94 11.48
N ALA A 15 1.77 -37.60 11.12
CA ALA A 15 2.34 -36.29 11.42
C ALA A 15 1.46 -35.22 10.75
N SER A 16 0.79 -34.42 11.59
CA SER A 16 0.08 -33.23 11.15
C SER A 16 1.08 -32.32 10.44
N ALA A 17 0.91 -32.13 9.14
CA ALA A 17 1.65 -31.14 8.38
C ALA A 17 1.24 -29.77 8.91
N SER A 18 2.00 -29.28 9.90
CA SER A 18 1.93 -27.89 10.33
C SER A 18 2.37 -27.06 9.13
N THR A 19 1.39 -26.44 8.46
CA THR A 19 1.65 -25.41 7.45
C THR A 19 2.58 -24.40 8.09
N ALA A 20 3.86 -24.48 7.75
CA ALA A 20 4.84 -23.51 8.17
C ALA A 20 4.36 -22.18 7.60
N ILE A 21 3.86 -21.30 8.49
CA ILE A 21 3.80 -19.88 8.19
C ILE A 21 5.25 -19.53 7.89
N THR A 22 5.57 -19.28 6.62
CA THR A 22 6.92 -18.90 6.21
C THR A 22 7.31 -17.66 7.01
N ALA A 23 8.09 -17.86 8.06
CA ALA A 23 8.60 -16.77 8.88
C ALA A 23 9.36 -15.82 7.94
N ARG A 24 9.14 -14.51 8.08
CA ARG A 24 9.81 -13.53 7.24
C ARG A 24 11.33 -13.71 7.35
N ALA A 25 11.99 -13.92 6.22
CA ALA A 25 13.43 -14.09 6.18
C ALA A 25 14.16 -12.76 6.31
N ALA A 26 15.37 -12.80 6.89
CA ALA A 26 16.28 -11.67 6.91
C ALA A 26 16.70 -11.26 5.50
N TYR A 27 16.95 -9.98 5.30
CA TYR A 27 17.41 -9.46 4.02
C TYR A 27 18.86 -9.89 3.75
N GLY A 28 19.04 -10.83 2.82
CA GLY A 28 20.33 -11.49 2.55
C GLY A 28 21.31 -10.71 1.67
N GLN A 29 21.01 -9.47 1.29
CA GLN A 29 21.92 -8.65 0.47
C GLN A 29 22.88 -7.85 1.34
N THR A 30 24.01 -7.44 0.78
CA THR A 30 25.08 -6.75 1.52
C THR A 30 24.91 -5.23 1.61
N ARG A 31 23.99 -4.64 0.83
CA ARG A 31 23.76 -3.19 0.79
C ARG A 31 22.33 -2.87 1.20
N ARG A 32 22.17 -1.82 2.02
CA ARG A 32 20.86 -1.27 2.40
C ARG A 32 20.05 -0.85 1.17
N LYS A 33 18.74 -1.09 1.19
CA LYS A 33 17.78 -0.55 0.20
C LYS A 33 16.56 0.06 0.87
N LEU A 34 15.89 0.97 0.18
CA LEU A 34 14.55 1.46 0.53
C LEU A 34 13.56 0.91 -0.49
N VAL A 35 12.50 0.28 -0.01
CA VAL A 35 11.35 -0.12 -0.85
C VAL A 35 10.19 0.79 -0.50
N LEU A 36 9.52 1.32 -1.53
CA LEU A 36 8.29 2.08 -1.43
C LEU A 36 7.18 1.29 -2.11
N ALA A 37 6.01 1.25 -1.50
CA ALA A 37 4.80 0.67 -2.07
C ALA A 37 3.70 1.73 -2.06
N PHE A 38 3.20 2.05 -3.26
CA PHE A 38 2.11 2.99 -3.46
C PHE A 38 0.82 2.20 -3.74
N ASP A 39 -0.22 2.50 -2.98
CA ASP A 39 -1.57 2.00 -3.23
C ASP A 39 -2.38 3.16 -3.80
N ILE A 40 -2.71 3.09 -5.09
CA ILE A 40 -3.43 4.15 -5.81
C ILE A 40 -4.88 3.71 -5.94
N GLY A 41 -5.70 4.11 -4.97
CA GLY A 41 -7.14 3.85 -4.96
C GLY A 41 -7.93 4.93 -5.70
N THR A 42 -9.21 4.66 -5.96
CA THR A 42 -10.11 5.62 -6.63
C THR A 42 -10.43 6.84 -5.76
N THR A 43 -10.61 6.64 -4.45
CA THR A 43 -10.96 7.70 -3.50
C THR A 43 -9.77 8.17 -2.68
N PHE A 44 -8.91 7.23 -2.28
CA PHE A 44 -7.77 7.50 -1.41
C PHE A 44 -6.56 6.71 -1.90
N SER A 45 -5.39 7.34 -1.80
CA SER A 45 -4.09 6.72 -2.05
C SER A 45 -3.31 6.60 -0.75
N GLY A 46 -2.41 5.63 -0.68
CA GLY A 46 -1.55 5.39 0.48
C GLY A 46 -0.12 5.04 0.07
N ILE A 47 0.80 5.17 1.01
CA ILE A 47 2.18 4.75 0.82
C ILE A 47 2.69 4.03 2.07
N SER A 48 3.42 2.94 1.84
CA SER A 48 4.21 2.28 2.88
C SER A 48 5.64 2.09 2.39
N TYR A 49 6.56 1.89 3.32
CA TYR A 49 7.96 1.67 3.00
C TYR A 49 8.58 0.60 3.87
N SER A 50 9.71 0.06 3.42
CA SER A 50 10.55 -0.83 4.21
C SER A 50 12.02 -0.49 3.98
N ILE A 51 12.78 -0.36 5.06
CA ILE A 51 14.23 -0.26 5.01
C ILE A 51 14.77 -1.68 5.09
N LEU A 52 15.42 -2.12 4.02
CA LEU A 52 16.02 -3.44 3.92
C LEU A 52 17.47 -3.36 4.40
N ASP A 53 17.66 -3.59 5.70
CA ASP A 53 18.99 -3.66 6.32
C ASP A 53 19.56 -5.08 6.20
N PRO A 54 20.81 -5.25 5.74
CA PRO A 54 21.48 -6.55 5.68
C PRO A 54 21.37 -7.32 7.00
N GLY A 55 20.89 -8.57 6.94
CA GLY A 55 20.76 -9.44 8.11
C GLY A 55 19.53 -9.17 9.00
N ASN A 56 18.76 -8.10 8.75
CA ASN A 56 17.53 -7.80 9.49
C ASN A 56 16.29 -8.29 8.73
N ILE A 57 15.25 -8.68 9.47
CA ILE A 57 13.93 -9.00 8.91
C ILE A 57 13.25 -7.70 8.48
N PRO A 58 12.81 -7.55 7.22
CA PRO A 58 12.13 -6.34 6.77
C PRO A 58 10.79 -6.12 7.47
N GLU A 59 10.61 -4.89 7.98
CA GLU A 59 9.35 -4.40 8.53
C GLU A 59 8.67 -3.43 7.56
N VAL A 60 7.35 -3.53 7.42
CA VAL A 60 6.56 -2.59 6.64
C VAL A 60 6.14 -1.45 7.56
N LYS A 61 6.46 -0.22 7.16
CA LYS A 61 6.12 1.01 7.89
C LYS A 61 5.14 1.82 7.04
N GLY A 62 3.97 2.11 7.58
CA GLY A 62 3.00 3.00 6.94
C GLY A 62 3.41 4.47 7.05
N VAL A 63 3.08 5.28 6.06
CA VAL A 63 3.15 6.73 6.17
C VAL A 63 1.82 7.26 6.67
N THR A 64 1.86 7.99 7.79
CA THR A 64 0.66 8.44 8.52
C THR A 64 0.49 9.95 8.52
N ARG A 65 1.39 10.69 7.85
CA ARG A 65 1.33 12.14 7.76
C ARG A 65 1.73 12.59 6.35
N PHE A 66 0.83 13.32 5.72
CA PHE A 66 1.02 13.91 4.39
C PHE A 66 1.06 15.44 4.51
N PRO A 67 1.81 16.16 3.65
CA PRO A 67 1.73 17.61 3.55
C PRO A 67 0.30 18.08 3.28
N ALA A 68 -0.06 19.29 3.73
CA ALA A 68 -1.40 19.88 3.60
C ALA A 68 -2.56 19.08 4.26
N ASN A 69 -2.27 18.01 5.00
CA ASN A 69 -3.26 17.19 5.71
C ASN A 69 -3.46 17.65 7.17
N GLU A 70 -3.37 18.97 7.43
CA GLU A 70 -3.38 19.54 8.79
C GLU A 70 -4.72 19.35 9.53
N LEU A 71 -5.80 19.08 8.78
CA LEU A 71 -7.14 18.87 9.32
C LEU A 71 -7.45 17.41 9.70
N ILE A 72 -6.65 16.44 9.23
CA ILE A 72 -6.90 15.01 9.49
C ILE A 72 -5.75 14.44 10.31
N ASN A 73 -5.82 14.62 11.63
CA ASN A 73 -4.91 14.00 12.60
C ASN A 73 -4.84 12.48 12.38
N GLY A 74 -3.80 12.01 11.70
CA GLY A 74 -3.48 10.58 11.60
C GLY A 74 -4.09 9.83 10.41
N ALA A 75 -4.56 10.50 9.35
CA ALA A 75 -4.93 9.79 8.13
C ALA A 75 -3.71 9.13 7.49
N SER A 76 -3.71 7.80 7.43
CA SER A 76 -2.73 6.99 6.69
C SER A 76 -2.90 7.05 5.16
N LYS A 77 -3.78 7.92 4.67
CA LYS A 77 -4.19 8.04 3.28
C LYS A 77 -4.36 9.50 2.87
N ILE A 78 -4.19 9.76 1.58
CA ILE A 78 -4.39 11.05 0.93
C ILE A 78 -5.54 10.92 -0.08
N PRO A 79 -6.43 11.92 -0.26
CA PRO A 79 -7.44 11.87 -1.31
C PRO A 79 -6.82 11.61 -2.69
N THR A 80 -7.48 10.84 -3.56
CA THR A 80 -7.06 10.65 -4.96
C THR A 80 -7.81 11.67 -5.84
N ILE A 81 -7.38 12.93 -5.76
CA ILE A 81 -7.98 14.04 -6.51
C ILE A 81 -6.85 14.80 -7.20
N ILE A 82 -7.06 15.16 -8.47
CA ILE A 82 -6.17 16.06 -9.21
C ILE A 82 -7.03 17.09 -9.94
N TYR A 83 -6.66 18.37 -9.85
CA TYR A 83 -7.19 19.43 -10.71
C TYR A 83 -6.19 19.76 -11.81
N TYR A 84 -6.70 19.89 -13.04
CA TYR A 84 -5.94 20.33 -14.21
C TYR A 84 -6.50 21.65 -14.75
N ASP A 85 -5.64 22.53 -15.27
CA ASP A 85 -6.11 23.64 -16.12
C ASP A 85 -6.54 23.15 -17.51
N LYS A 86 -6.96 24.06 -18.39
CA LYS A 86 -7.40 23.74 -19.76
C LYS A 86 -6.26 23.24 -20.64
N GLU A 87 -5.03 23.61 -20.30
CA GLU A 87 -3.80 23.21 -20.97
C GLU A 87 -3.32 21.82 -20.49
N GLY A 88 -3.95 21.25 -19.48
CA GLY A 88 -3.61 19.95 -18.89
C GLY A 88 -2.50 20.02 -17.84
N SER A 89 -2.14 21.21 -17.35
CA SER A 89 -1.19 21.40 -16.26
C SER A 89 -1.85 21.11 -14.92
N VAL A 90 -1.11 20.46 -14.02
CA VAL A 90 -1.60 20.13 -12.67
C VAL A 90 -1.63 21.39 -11.79
N GLN A 91 -2.79 21.67 -11.21
CA GLN A 91 -3.03 22.86 -10.39
C GLN A 91 -3.17 22.56 -8.88
N ALA A 92 -3.74 21.40 -8.53
CA ALA A 92 -3.79 20.91 -7.15
C ALA A 92 -3.97 19.38 -7.08
N VAL A 93 -3.34 18.71 -6.12
CA VAL A 93 -3.36 17.25 -5.93
C VAL A 93 -3.61 16.79 -4.49
N GLY A 94 -4.37 15.72 -4.31
CA GLY A 94 -4.55 15.09 -3.00
C GLY A 94 -5.08 16.04 -1.92
N ALA A 95 -4.36 16.18 -0.80
CA ALA A 95 -4.84 16.99 0.33
C ALA A 95 -4.92 18.49 0.00
N GLU A 96 -4.03 19.03 -0.84
CA GLU A 96 -4.16 20.43 -1.28
C GLU A 96 -5.41 20.66 -2.12
N ALA A 97 -5.84 19.67 -2.90
CA ALA A 97 -7.08 19.73 -3.68
C ALA A 97 -8.36 19.77 -2.81
N THR A 98 -8.23 19.51 -1.50
CA THR A 98 -9.35 19.54 -0.53
C THR A 98 -9.34 20.77 0.38
N ARG A 99 -8.43 21.73 0.15
CA ARG A 99 -8.38 22.95 0.95
C ARG A 99 -9.57 23.86 0.65
N GLU A 100 -9.97 24.61 1.67
CA GLU A 100 -10.96 25.68 1.53
C GLU A 100 -10.50 26.68 0.46
N GLY A 101 -11.42 27.09 -0.42
CA GLY A 101 -11.14 28.01 -1.52
C GLY A 101 -10.67 27.33 -2.82
N ILE A 102 -10.27 26.06 -2.80
CA ILE A 102 -9.78 25.38 -4.02
C ILE A 102 -10.90 25.03 -4.97
N VAL A 103 -12.09 24.71 -4.46
CA VAL A 103 -13.26 24.41 -5.32
C VAL A 103 -13.68 25.68 -6.05
N GLU A 104 -13.78 26.79 -5.33
CA GLU A 104 -14.11 28.11 -5.88
C GLU A 104 -13.05 28.55 -6.88
N LEU A 105 -11.77 28.38 -6.57
CA LEU A 105 -10.68 28.70 -7.49
C LEU A 105 -10.70 27.82 -8.75
N ALA A 106 -11.04 26.54 -8.60
CA ALA A 106 -11.19 25.63 -9.73
C ALA A 106 -12.36 26.05 -10.63
N GLU A 107 -13.47 26.53 -10.06
CA GLU A 107 -14.60 27.06 -10.81
C GLU A 107 -14.23 28.36 -11.54
N ASP A 108 -13.60 29.30 -10.85
CA ASP A 108 -13.19 30.61 -11.41
C ASP A 108 -12.17 30.48 -12.54
N ASN A 109 -11.30 29.47 -12.47
CA ASN A 109 -10.26 29.22 -13.48
C ASN A 109 -10.61 28.05 -14.41
N GLU A 110 -11.84 27.55 -14.34
CA GLU A 110 -12.35 26.47 -15.19
C GLU A 110 -11.45 25.21 -15.19
N TRP A 111 -10.93 24.84 -14.01
CA TRP A 111 -10.11 23.64 -13.84
C TRP A 111 -10.97 22.37 -13.92
N VAL A 112 -10.40 21.34 -14.52
CA VAL A 112 -11.01 20.01 -14.65
C VAL A 112 -10.59 19.15 -13.47
N LYS A 113 -11.57 18.69 -12.70
CA LYS A 113 -11.37 17.75 -11.60
C LYS A 113 -11.32 16.30 -12.11
N ALA A 114 -10.24 15.61 -11.84
CA ALA A 114 -10.12 14.17 -11.99
C ALA A 114 -10.35 13.49 -10.64
N GLU A 115 -11.52 12.88 -10.48
CA GLU A 115 -11.83 11.94 -9.39
C GLU A 115 -12.04 10.58 -10.01
N CYS A 116 -11.37 9.56 -9.48
CA CYS A 116 -11.14 8.26 -10.11
C CYS A 116 -10.22 8.35 -11.34
N LEU A 117 -9.17 7.53 -11.35
CA LEU A 117 -8.29 7.33 -12.52
C LEU A 117 -9.05 6.49 -13.55
N ASN A 118 -10.22 6.96 -13.99
CA ASN A 118 -10.90 6.42 -15.15
C ASN A 118 -10.10 6.87 -16.37
N THR A 119 -9.66 5.91 -17.17
CA THR A 119 -8.68 6.04 -18.25
C THR A 119 -9.21 6.80 -19.48
N SER A 120 -10.29 7.56 -19.35
CA SER A 120 -10.79 8.40 -20.44
C SER A 120 -10.03 9.73 -20.40
N PRO A 121 -9.33 10.12 -21.48
CA PRO A 121 -8.76 11.46 -21.57
C PRO A 121 -9.87 12.51 -21.43
N PRO A 122 -9.56 13.71 -20.92
CA PRO A 122 -10.52 14.81 -20.91
C PRO A 122 -11.07 15.03 -22.33
N PRO A 123 -12.36 15.40 -22.47
CA PRO A 123 -12.93 15.67 -23.78
C PRO A 123 -12.09 16.77 -24.49
N PRO A 124 -11.89 16.66 -25.81
CA PRO A 124 -11.15 17.68 -26.55
C PRO A 124 -11.86 19.05 -26.47
N PRO A 125 -11.11 20.15 -26.62
CA PRO A 125 -11.64 21.52 -26.55
C PRO A 125 -12.69 21.83 -27.62
#